data_AF-A0A2U3I0Q4-F1
#
_entry.id   AF-A0A2U3I0Q4-F1
#
_cell.length_a   1.000
_cell.length_b   1.000
_cell.length_c   1.000
_cell.angle_alpha   90.00
_cell.angle_beta   90.00
_cell.angle_gamma   90.00
#
_symmetry.space_group_name_H-M   'P 1'
#
loop_
_entity.id
_entity.type
_entity.pdbx_description
1 polymer ?
#
loop_
_entity_poly.entity_id
_entity_poly.type
_entity_poly.pdbx_seq_one_letter_code
_entity_poly.pdbx_strand_id
1 'polypeptide(L)'
;MIALSSHRAAHAASRRFQFKARGMLCGWLVMSAAANLAYADAQTGYTPPPPPSELYGDLFVAVQTQNIYPDQKTFVDATPKIDPAQIVQAYHQQMSVPGFSLTAFVAQYFTPPTDQVITPPPNQTLREHIDWLWPELTRLTTTANVPPNSSLIPMPKQYVVPGGRFREGYYWDTYFTMLGLQEAGREDLVDDMLDNFAYLIDTIGHIPNGNRTYYVSRSQPPFFSYMVELAAHKEGGRVYQKYLPQLRKEHSYWMQGANTLQPGGAVRNVVMLPDKTVLNRYWDERDTPRDESYSEDVATAKQVTNRPANEVYRDLRAAAESGWDFSSRWFGDNMTLATIRTTSIIPVDLNSLMFHLETTIAIGCGEARDFGCVGEFIGRAAKRAVAINKYLWNKNGYYGDYDWKLAQPRNNPSAAMLYPLFANAAWPDRAHKTAETAEALLLKPGGLTTTTYNTTQQWDAPNGWAPLHWIAIQGLRRYGRSDLAQQIGTRFLGDVNNVYKTQQKLVEKYIVEGEGTGGGGGGEYPLQDGFGWTNGVTLKLLDLYPTGQ
;
A
#
# COMPACT_ATOMS: atom_id res chain seq x y z
N MET A 1 65.80 4.34 30.90
CA MET A 1 66.55 5.60 31.15
C MET A 1 65.61 6.73 30.75
N ILE A 2 64.84 7.29 31.71
CA ILE A 2 65.14 8.54 32.46
C ILE A 2 65.03 9.74 31.51
N ALA A 3 64.15 10.75 31.63
CA ALA A 3 63.37 11.34 32.72
C ALA A 3 62.09 12.03 32.12
N LEU A 4 60.90 12.20 32.74
CA LEU A 4 60.51 12.91 33.99
C LEU A 4 61.10 14.35 34.04
N SER A 5 60.41 15.45 34.36
CA SER A 5 59.14 15.70 35.03
C SER A 5 58.86 17.23 35.07
N SER A 6 57.59 17.59 35.30
CA SER A 6 57.11 18.67 36.22
C SER A 6 57.49 20.15 35.91
N HIS A 7 56.76 21.21 36.27
CA HIS A 7 55.78 21.46 37.33
C HIS A 7 55.11 22.85 37.11
N ARG A 8 53.83 23.00 37.55
CA ARG A 8 53.19 24.14 38.28
C ARG A 8 53.24 25.56 37.68
N ALA A 9 52.36 26.53 37.99
CA ALA A 9 51.02 26.67 38.58
C ALA A 9 50.71 28.19 38.63
N ALA A 10 49.42 28.53 38.69
CA ALA A 10 48.82 29.71 39.37
C ALA A 10 48.94 31.14 38.78
N HIS A 11 47.78 31.72 38.43
CA HIS A 11 47.11 32.91 39.04
C HIS A 11 46.06 33.46 38.06
N ALA A 12 44.75 33.33 38.32
CA ALA A 12 43.90 34.19 39.17
C ALA A 12 43.78 35.66 38.69
N ALA A 13 42.63 36.03 38.10
CA ALA A 13 41.97 37.31 38.37
C ALA A 13 40.54 37.35 37.76
N SER A 14 39.59 37.52 38.67
CA SER A 14 38.18 37.85 38.50
C SER A 14 37.93 39.19 37.78
N ARG A 15 36.79 39.33 37.08
CA ARG A 15 35.95 40.54 37.17
C ARG A 15 34.50 40.24 36.74
N ARG A 16 33.62 40.28 37.74
CA ARG A 16 32.17 40.49 37.60
C ARG A 16 31.93 41.97 37.28
N PHE A 17 30.96 42.25 36.40
CA PHE A 17 30.22 43.50 36.43
C PHE A 17 28.73 43.18 36.27
N GLN A 18 27.97 43.43 37.34
CA GLN A 18 26.52 43.61 37.32
C GLN A 18 26.26 45.11 37.43
N PHE A 19 25.36 45.66 36.61
CA PHE A 19 24.62 46.87 36.94
C PHE A 19 23.14 46.71 36.59
N LYS A 20 22.30 47.25 37.48
CA LYS A 20 20.85 47.09 37.57
C LYS A 20 20.08 48.08 36.66
N ALA A 21 18.85 47.67 36.38
CA ALA A 21 17.75 48.30 35.64
C ALA A 21 17.37 49.76 36.00
N ARG A 22 16.74 50.45 35.04
CA ARG A 22 15.36 51.00 35.13
C ARG A 22 14.87 51.53 33.78
N GLY A 23 13.56 51.47 33.57
CA GLY A 23 12.90 51.58 32.26
C GLY A 23 12.56 52.99 31.78
N MET A 24 12.04 53.10 30.56
CA MET A 24 10.77 53.76 30.22
C MET A 24 10.45 53.63 28.72
N LEU A 25 9.14 53.57 28.43
CA LEU A 25 8.50 53.51 27.12
C LEU A 25 8.85 54.69 26.21
N CYS A 26 8.87 54.46 24.88
CA CYS A 26 7.92 54.99 23.89
C CYS A 26 8.55 55.13 22.48
N GLY A 27 7.92 54.47 21.50
CA GLY A 27 7.57 55.10 20.22
C GLY A 27 8.57 55.04 19.05
N TRP A 28 8.01 54.68 17.89
CA TRP A 28 8.45 54.94 16.51
C TRP A 28 9.33 53.88 15.80
N LEU A 29 8.65 52.78 15.40
CA LEU A 29 8.28 52.42 14.03
C LEU A 29 9.19 52.85 12.82
N VAL A 30 9.50 51.83 12.01
CA VAL A 30 9.77 51.79 10.54
C VAL A 30 11.23 51.89 10.07
N MET A 31 11.89 50.75 9.89
CA MET A 31 12.27 50.18 8.57
C MET A 31 13.28 49.05 8.73
N SER A 32 12.86 47.81 8.49
CA SER A 32 13.76 46.77 8.00
C SER A 32 12.99 45.54 7.53
N ALA A 33 13.21 45.20 6.26
CA ALA A 33 13.09 43.87 5.64
C ALA A 33 11.69 43.27 5.50
N ALA A 34 11.14 43.38 4.28
CA ALA A 34 10.23 42.37 3.73
C ALA A 34 10.89 41.76 2.49
N ALA A 35 11.71 40.74 2.71
CA ALA A 35 12.10 39.77 1.71
C ALA A 35 11.95 38.39 2.35
N ASN A 36 11.10 37.57 1.74
CA ASN A 36 10.85 36.15 1.99
C ASN A 36 10.31 35.76 3.37
N LEU A 37 9.06 35.30 3.37
CA LEU A 37 8.60 34.03 3.95
C LEU A 37 7.14 33.90 3.52
N ALA A 38 6.91 33.31 2.35
CA ALA A 38 5.61 32.71 2.06
C ALA A 38 5.50 31.49 2.97
N TYR A 39 5.03 31.73 4.20
CA TYR A 39 4.53 30.66 5.05
C TYR A 39 3.40 29.98 4.27
N ALA A 40 3.55 28.67 4.08
CA ALA A 40 2.51 27.79 3.61
C ALA A 40 1.21 28.12 4.36
N ASP A 41 0.15 28.37 3.59
CA ASP A 41 -1.21 28.46 4.11
C ASP A 41 -1.45 27.26 5.02
N ALA A 42 -1.83 27.54 6.26
CA ALA A 42 -2.37 26.52 7.15
C ALA A 42 -3.67 26.03 6.51
N GLN A 43 -3.59 24.94 5.73
CA GLN A 43 -4.73 24.36 5.04
C GLN A 43 -5.83 24.04 6.05
N THR A 44 -7.00 24.63 5.84
CA THR A 44 -8.27 24.23 6.41
C THR A 44 -8.44 22.72 6.27
N GLY A 45 -8.46 21.99 7.39
CA GLY A 45 -8.52 20.53 7.40
C GLY A 45 -9.76 20.02 6.66
N TYR A 46 -9.55 19.39 5.51
CA TYR A 46 -10.59 18.59 4.87
C TYR A 46 -10.92 17.42 5.77
N THR A 47 -12.13 17.39 6.32
CA THR A 47 -12.64 16.22 7.04
C THR A 47 -13.49 15.41 6.07
N PRO A 48 -13.07 14.18 5.69
CA PRO A 48 -13.88 13.35 4.80
C PRO A 48 -15.25 13.06 5.43
N PRO A 49 -16.33 12.96 4.63
CA PRO A 49 -17.60 12.49 5.16
C PRO A 49 -17.47 11.04 5.65
N PRO A 50 -18.40 10.55 6.49
CA PRO A 50 -18.48 9.14 6.83
C PRO A 50 -18.56 8.25 5.56
N PRO A 51 -18.18 6.97 5.64
CA PRO A 51 -18.32 6.09 4.49
C PRO A 51 -19.80 5.83 4.14
N PRO A 52 -20.09 5.40 2.89
CA PRO A 52 -21.46 5.20 2.41
C PRO A 52 -22.35 4.35 3.31
N SER A 53 -21.82 3.31 3.95
CA SER A 53 -22.56 2.47 4.90
C SER A 53 -23.08 3.23 6.11
N GLU A 54 -22.35 4.24 6.59
CA GLU A 54 -22.76 5.11 7.69
C GLU A 54 -23.63 6.27 7.21
N LEU A 55 -23.34 6.83 6.04
CA LEU A 55 -24.10 7.95 5.47
C LEU A 55 -25.55 7.57 5.16
N TYR A 56 -25.77 6.36 4.63
CA TYR A 56 -27.07 5.96 4.09
C TYR A 56 -27.76 4.85 4.89
N GLY A 57 -27.08 4.17 5.82
CA GLY A 57 -27.67 3.19 6.74
C GLY A 57 -28.48 2.10 6.03
N ASP A 58 -29.75 1.94 6.40
CA ASP A 58 -30.65 0.92 5.83
C ASP A 58 -30.82 1.04 4.30
N LEU A 59 -30.77 2.26 3.75
CA LEU A 59 -30.80 2.47 2.30
C LEU A 59 -29.57 1.80 1.65
N PHE A 60 -28.38 1.97 2.23
CA PHE A 60 -27.17 1.32 1.71
C PHE A 60 -27.31 -0.21 1.75
N VAL A 61 -27.75 -0.77 2.87
CA VAL A 61 -27.96 -2.21 3.01
C VAL A 61 -28.95 -2.72 1.97
N ALA A 62 -30.06 -2.02 1.77
CA ALA A 62 -31.08 -2.40 0.78
C ALA A 62 -30.52 -2.38 -0.65
N VAL A 63 -29.76 -1.35 -1.03
CA VAL A 63 -29.18 -1.23 -2.37
C VAL A 63 -28.17 -2.35 -2.64
N GLN A 64 -27.26 -2.60 -1.69
CA GLN A 64 -26.25 -3.64 -1.83
C GLN A 64 -26.85 -5.04 -1.85
N THR A 65 -27.79 -5.35 -0.97
CA THR A 65 -28.36 -6.72 -0.86
C THR A 65 -29.37 -7.04 -1.96
N GLN A 66 -29.98 -6.05 -2.60
CA GLN A 66 -30.84 -6.25 -3.78
C GLN A 66 -30.08 -6.26 -5.10
N ASN A 67 -28.74 -6.08 -5.08
CA ASN A 67 -27.87 -6.11 -6.26
C ASN A 67 -28.37 -5.21 -7.41
N ILE A 68 -28.73 -3.96 -7.10
CA ILE A 68 -29.21 -2.99 -8.10
C ILE A 68 -28.15 -2.73 -9.17
N TYR A 69 -26.88 -2.80 -8.78
CA TYR A 69 -25.74 -2.80 -9.67
C TYR A 69 -25.04 -4.17 -9.64
N PRO A 70 -24.47 -4.62 -10.77
CA PRO A 70 -23.74 -5.90 -10.83
C PRO A 70 -22.43 -5.90 -10.05
N ASP A 71 -21.79 -4.74 -9.86
CA ASP A 71 -20.62 -4.55 -9.00
C ASP A 71 -21.01 -3.69 -7.79
N GLN A 72 -20.82 -4.22 -6.58
CA GLN A 72 -21.10 -3.56 -5.30
C GLN A 72 -20.33 -2.24 -5.14
N LYS A 73 -19.18 -2.08 -5.81
CA LYS A 73 -18.40 -0.84 -5.81
C LYS A 73 -19.09 0.31 -6.57
N THR A 74 -20.09 0.02 -7.41
CA THR A 74 -20.80 1.05 -8.18
C THR A 74 -21.56 2.02 -7.27
N PHE A 75 -22.27 1.51 -6.26
CA PHE A 75 -23.10 2.36 -5.39
C PHE A 75 -22.26 3.18 -4.40
N VAL A 76 -21.20 2.59 -3.84
CA VAL A 76 -20.30 3.32 -2.92
C VAL A 76 -19.53 4.44 -3.60
N ASP A 77 -19.41 4.39 -4.93
CA ASP A 77 -18.80 5.44 -5.74
C ASP A 77 -19.83 6.42 -6.34
N ALA A 78 -21.12 6.17 -6.14
CA ALA A 78 -22.18 7.04 -6.63
C ALA A 78 -22.21 8.36 -5.86
N THR A 79 -22.49 9.44 -6.57
CA THR A 79 -22.56 10.78 -5.98
C THR A 79 -24.02 11.13 -5.65
N PRO A 80 -24.34 11.56 -4.42
CA PRO A 80 -25.69 12.00 -4.09
C PRO A 80 -26.02 13.32 -4.79
N LYS A 81 -27.23 13.45 -5.33
CA LYS A 81 -27.68 14.66 -6.04
C LYS A 81 -28.20 15.76 -5.11
N ILE A 82 -28.52 15.40 -3.87
CA ILE A 82 -28.96 16.31 -2.79
C ILE A 82 -28.30 15.87 -1.48
N ASP A 83 -28.61 16.55 -0.37
CA ASP A 83 -28.07 16.22 0.95
C ASP A 83 -28.41 14.76 1.37
N PRO A 84 -27.42 13.95 1.82
CA PRO A 84 -27.63 12.57 2.24
C PRO A 84 -28.74 12.37 3.26
N ALA A 85 -28.91 13.26 4.23
CA ALA A 85 -29.94 13.13 5.25
C ALA A 85 -31.35 13.27 4.65
N GLN A 86 -31.51 14.13 3.64
CA GLN A 86 -32.77 14.26 2.90
C GLN A 86 -33.08 13.01 2.07
N ILE A 87 -32.06 12.38 1.47
CA ILE A 87 -32.24 11.12 0.73
C ILE A 87 -32.68 10.01 1.68
N VAL A 88 -32.02 9.85 2.84
CA VAL A 88 -32.38 8.84 3.84
C VAL A 88 -33.80 9.07 4.37
N GLN A 89 -34.16 10.32 4.65
CA GLN A 89 -35.53 10.67 5.06
C GLN A 89 -36.56 10.30 3.98
N ALA A 90 -36.28 10.64 2.72
CA ALA A 90 -37.16 10.29 1.59
C ALA A 90 -37.29 8.77 1.42
N TYR A 91 -36.20 8.01 1.61
CA TYR A 91 -36.23 6.56 1.56
C TYR A 91 -37.17 5.97 2.62
N HIS A 92 -37.03 6.39 3.88
CA HIS A 92 -37.90 5.89 4.96
C HIS A 92 -39.37 6.25 4.78
N GLN A 93 -39.68 7.38 4.14
CA GLN A 93 -41.06 7.75 3.81
C GLN A 93 -41.67 6.92 2.68
N GLN A 94 -40.83 6.44 1.74
CA GLN A 94 -41.30 5.81 0.51
C GLN A 94 -41.17 4.28 0.52
N MET A 95 -40.24 3.71 1.29
CA MET A 95 -39.90 2.28 1.26
C MET A 95 -41.07 1.34 1.59
N SER A 96 -42.08 1.81 2.32
CA SER A 96 -43.28 1.04 2.69
C SER A 96 -44.50 1.35 1.81
N VAL A 97 -44.38 2.27 0.84
CA VAL A 97 -45.48 2.63 -0.06
C VAL A 97 -45.65 1.53 -1.12
N PRO A 98 -46.88 1.03 -1.36
CA PRO A 98 -47.12 0.05 -2.42
C PRO A 98 -46.63 0.54 -3.79
N GLY A 99 -45.86 -0.29 -4.49
CA GLY A 99 -45.27 0.06 -5.78
C GLY A 99 -43.92 0.78 -5.72
N PHE A 100 -43.33 0.94 -4.52
CA PHE A 100 -41.97 1.46 -4.38
C PHE A 100 -40.95 0.63 -5.18
N SER A 101 -40.10 1.32 -5.94
CA SER A 101 -38.99 0.73 -6.70
C SER A 101 -37.67 1.32 -6.20
N LEU A 102 -36.85 0.49 -5.56
CA LEU A 102 -35.55 0.91 -5.06
C LEU A 102 -34.62 1.36 -6.20
N THR A 103 -34.66 0.69 -7.35
CA THR A 103 -33.91 1.09 -8.55
C THR A 103 -34.30 2.48 -9.03
N ALA A 104 -35.61 2.78 -9.10
CA ALA A 104 -36.08 4.11 -9.50
C ALA A 104 -35.70 5.19 -8.47
N PHE A 105 -35.79 4.86 -7.18
CA PHE A 105 -35.36 5.73 -6.09
C PHE A 105 -33.87 6.06 -6.18
N VAL A 106 -33.01 5.04 -6.36
CA VAL A 106 -31.56 5.24 -6.50
C VAL A 106 -31.27 6.09 -7.74
N ALA A 107 -31.88 5.79 -8.89
CA ALA A 107 -31.69 6.58 -10.12
C ALA A 107 -32.16 8.04 -9.96
N GLN A 108 -33.18 8.29 -9.13
CA GLN A 108 -33.65 9.63 -8.80
C GLN A 108 -32.60 10.41 -7.99
N TYR A 109 -32.05 9.82 -6.92
CA TYR A 109 -31.25 10.54 -5.93
C TYR A 109 -29.72 10.43 -6.10
N PHE A 110 -29.23 9.50 -6.91
CA PHE A 110 -27.81 9.26 -7.10
C PHE A 110 -27.40 9.32 -8.57
N THR A 111 -26.17 9.77 -8.79
CA THR A 111 -25.50 9.68 -10.09
C THR A 111 -24.45 8.57 -9.99
N PRO A 112 -24.61 7.44 -10.69
CA PRO A 112 -23.59 6.41 -10.70
C PRO A 112 -22.33 6.93 -11.40
N PRO A 113 -21.15 6.39 -11.06
CA PRO A 113 -19.92 6.74 -11.74
C PRO A 113 -19.94 6.25 -13.19
N THR A 114 -19.26 6.98 -14.07
CA THR A 114 -19.15 6.65 -15.49
C THR A 114 -17.83 5.94 -15.77
N ASP A 115 -17.90 4.80 -16.46
CA ASP A 115 -16.69 4.12 -16.94
C ASP A 115 -16.11 4.86 -18.14
N GLN A 116 -14.79 5.08 -18.13
CA GLN A 116 -14.10 5.64 -19.27
C GLN A 116 -13.80 4.55 -20.28
N VAL A 117 -14.32 4.72 -21.51
CA VAL A 117 -13.94 3.87 -22.63
C VAL A 117 -12.65 4.42 -23.23
N ILE A 118 -11.55 3.70 -23.01
CA ILE A 118 -10.23 4.03 -23.53
C ILE A 118 -9.98 3.17 -24.78
N THR A 119 -9.81 3.79 -25.93
CA THR A 119 -9.55 3.09 -27.20
C THR A 119 -8.12 3.37 -27.67
N PRO A 120 -7.23 2.37 -27.69
CA PRO A 120 -5.84 2.58 -28.10
C PRO A 120 -5.72 2.87 -29.61
N PRO A 121 -4.77 3.72 -30.01
CA PRO A 121 -4.37 3.87 -31.41
C PRO A 121 -3.93 2.52 -32.01
N PRO A 122 -4.25 2.25 -33.29
CA PRO A 122 -3.85 1.00 -33.93
C PRO A 122 -2.33 0.94 -34.16
N ASN A 123 -1.78 -0.28 -34.20
CA ASN A 123 -0.39 -0.58 -34.58
C ASN A 123 0.69 0.03 -33.67
N GLN A 124 0.39 0.26 -32.39
CA GLN A 124 1.40 0.66 -31.41
C GLN A 124 2.24 -0.55 -30.98
N THR A 125 3.55 -0.33 -30.79
CA THR A 125 4.39 -1.23 -30.00
C THR A 125 3.91 -1.24 -28.54
N LEU A 126 4.33 -2.26 -27.77
CA LEU A 126 3.98 -2.38 -26.36
C LEU A 126 4.41 -1.14 -25.55
N ARG A 127 5.61 -0.59 -25.82
CA ARG A 127 6.11 0.61 -25.15
C ARG A 127 5.29 1.84 -25.53
N GLU A 128 5.04 2.06 -26.82
CA GLU A 128 4.23 3.21 -27.29
C GLU A 128 2.82 3.19 -26.71
N HIS A 129 2.22 2.00 -26.57
CA HIS A 129 0.91 1.86 -25.94
C HIS A 129 0.93 2.24 -24.46
N ILE A 130 1.92 1.76 -23.71
CA ILE A 130 2.07 2.12 -22.29
C ILE A 130 2.27 3.63 -22.13
N ASP A 131 3.16 4.22 -22.93
CA ASP A 131 3.46 5.67 -22.86
C ASP A 131 2.22 6.51 -23.21
N TRP A 132 1.43 6.07 -24.20
CA TRP A 132 0.17 6.69 -24.57
C TRP A 132 -0.90 6.58 -23.47
N LEU A 133 -0.88 5.53 -22.66
CA LEU A 133 -1.93 5.24 -21.68
C LEU A 133 -1.79 6.07 -20.38
N TRP A 134 -0.61 6.63 -20.07
CA TRP A 134 -0.41 7.39 -18.83
C TRP A 134 -1.36 8.58 -18.66
N PRO A 135 -1.58 9.46 -19.65
CA PRO A 135 -2.57 10.53 -19.54
C PRO A 135 -4.00 10.00 -19.32
N GLU A 136 -4.38 8.90 -19.97
CA GLU A 136 -5.72 8.30 -19.84
C GLU A 136 -5.97 7.71 -18.44
N LEU A 137 -4.91 7.29 -17.75
CA LEU A 137 -4.96 6.83 -16.35
C LEU A 137 -4.73 7.95 -15.33
N THR A 138 -4.40 9.17 -15.76
CA THR A 138 -4.15 10.29 -14.86
C THR A 138 -5.45 10.96 -14.44
N ARG A 139 -5.55 11.35 -13.16
CA ARG A 139 -6.69 12.05 -12.57
C ARG A 139 -6.20 13.29 -11.82
N LEU A 140 -7.07 14.28 -11.74
CA LEU A 140 -6.91 15.45 -10.87
C LEU A 140 -8.21 15.66 -10.12
N THR A 141 -8.23 15.38 -8.82
CA THR A 141 -9.45 15.40 -8.00
C THR A 141 -9.22 16.27 -6.77
N THR A 142 -9.13 17.58 -6.99
CA THR A 142 -8.97 18.58 -5.93
C THR A 142 -10.29 18.84 -5.20
N THR A 143 -10.24 19.54 -4.06
CA THR A 143 -11.45 19.98 -3.35
C THR A 143 -12.40 20.81 -4.21
N ALA A 144 -11.90 21.46 -5.27
CA ALA A 144 -12.72 22.25 -6.19
C ALA A 144 -13.56 21.42 -7.18
N ASN A 145 -13.20 20.16 -7.43
CA ASN A 145 -13.87 19.33 -8.44
C ASN A 145 -14.38 17.97 -7.93
N VAL A 146 -14.12 17.62 -6.67
CA VAL A 146 -14.80 16.50 -5.99
C VAL A 146 -16.18 16.97 -5.52
N PRO A 147 -17.29 16.30 -5.92
CA PRO A 147 -18.62 16.65 -5.45
C PRO A 147 -18.77 16.56 -3.93
N PRO A 148 -19.58 17.42 -3.29
CA PRO A 148 -19.91 17.29 -1.87
C PRO A 148 -20.47 15.91 -1.53
N ASN A 149 -20.12 15.39 -0.36
CA ASN A 149 -20.54 14.06 0.12
C ASN A 149 -20.14 12.89 -0.80
N SER A 150 -19.22 13.10 -1.75
CA SER A 150 -18.59 12.01 -2.48
C SER A 150 -17.80 11.12 -1.52
N SER A 151 -17.75 9.82 -1.82
CA SER A 151 -16.79 8.93 -1.17
C SER A 151 -15.35 9.19 -1.63
N LEU A 152 -15.11 9.89 -2.74
CA LEU A 152 -13.76 10.23 -3.19
C LEU A 152 -13.13 11.31 -2.30
N ILE A 153 -11.94 11.04 -1.79
CA ILE A 153 -11.16 11.97 -0.98
C ILE A 153 -10.28 12.79 -1.93
N PRO A 154 -10.38 14.14 -1.91
CA PRO A 154 -9.61 14.99 -2.79
C PRO A 154 -8.11 14.95 -2.47
N MET A 155 -7.30 15.10 -3.50
CA MET A 155 -5.85 15.23 -3.40
C MET A 155 -5.37 16.50 -4.13
N PRO A 156 -4.31 17.16 -3.64
CA PRO A 156 -3.88 18.46 -4.18
C PRO A 156 -3.25 18.39 -5.58
N LYS A 157 -2.73 17.23 -5.98
CA LYS A 157 -1.93 17.04 -7.20
C LYS A 157 -2.47 15.95 -8.11
N GLN A 158 -1.91 15.83 -9.32
CA GLN A 158 -2.26 14.74 -10.23
C GLN A 158 -1.82 13.39 -9.67
N TYR A 159 -2.51 12.34 -10.07
CA TYR A 159 -2.14 10.96 -9.72
C TYR A 159 -2.62 9.99 -10.78
N VAL A 160 -1.96 8.84 -10.88
CA VAL A 160 -2.31 7.77 -11.81
C VAL A 160 -3.16 6.73 -11.09
N VAL A 161 -4.27 6.31 -11.69
CA VAL A 161 -5.11 5.21 -11.18
C VAL A 161 -4.72 3.89 -11.85
N PRO A 162 -5.03 2.73 -11.23
CA PRO A 162 -4.69 1.45 -11.86
C PRO A 162 -5.39 1.21 -13.20
N GLY A 163 -6.70 1.49 -13.31
CA GLY A 163 -7.50 1.26 -14.52
C GLY A 163 -8.80 0.51 -14.26
N GLY A 164 -9.77 0.61 -15.19
CA GLY A 164 -11.08 -0.03 -15.08
C GLY A 164 -11.91 0.46 -13.89
N ARG A 165 -12.40 -0.47 -13.06
CA ARG A 165 -13.20 -0.18 -11.84
C ARG A 165 -12.43 0.59 -10.76
N PHE A 166 -11.09 0.58 -10.84
CA PHE A 166 -10.18 1.26 -9.93
C PHE A 166 -9.96 2.68 -10.40
N ARG A 167 -10.79 3.59 -9.89
CA ARG A 167 -10.94 4.98 -10.33
C ARG A 167 -10.49 5.99 -9.26
N GLU A 168 -9.76 5.48 -8.30
CA GLU A 168 -9.10 6.19 -7.20
C GLU A 168 -7.62 5.82 -7.21
N GLY A 169 -6.78 6.64 -6.57
CA GLY A 169 -5.38 6.29 -6.33
C GLY A 169 -5.32 5.16 -5.31
N TYR A 170 -4.49 4.16 -5.57
CA TYR A 170 -4.21 3.04 -4.66
C TYR A 170 -2.77 3.13 -4.16
N TYR A 171 -2.56 2.76 -2.91
CA TYR A 171 -1.29 3.02 -2.25
C TYR A 171 -0.12 2.22 -2.87
N TRP A 172 -0.09 0.90 -2.70
CA TRP A 172 1.09 0.12 -3.10
C TRP A 172 1.24 0.00 -4.63
N ASP A 173 0.14 0.00 -5.38
CA ASP A 173 0.11 0.05 -6.85
C ASP A 173 0.94 1.22 -7.40
N THR A 174 0.88 2.35 -6.70
CA THR A 174 1.55 3.58 -7.12
C THR A 174 3.06 3.41 -7.19
N TYR A 175 3.68 2.61 -6.31
CA TYR A 175 5.13 2.42 -6.38
C TYR A 175 5.54 1.72 -7.69
N PHE A 176 4.84 0.64 -8.04
CA PHE A 176 5.12 -0.08 -9.28
C PHE A 176 4.77 0.73 -10.52
N THR A 177 3.77 1.60 -10.43
CA THR A 177 3.41 2.56 -11.48
C THR A 177 4.50 3.63 -11.65
N MET A 178 5.02 4.19 -10.55
CA MET A 178 6.12 5.18 -10.54
C MET A 178 7.39 4.65 -11.20
N LEU A 179 7.69 3.35 -11.07
CA LEU A 179 8.81 2.74 -11.80
C LEU A 179 8.69 2.97 -13.31
N GLY A 180 7.47 2.82 -13.87
CA GLY A 180 7.19 3.09 -15.28
C GLY A 180 7.22 4.56 -15.64
N LEU A 181 6.62 5.40 -14.80
CA LEU A 181 6.59 6.84 -15.01
C LEU A 181 8.01 7.41 -15.08
N GLN A 182 8.92 6.95 -14.23
CA GLN A 182 10.32 7.34 -14.27
C GLN A 182 11.00 6.93 -15.58
N GLU A 183 10.75 5.71 -16.09
CA GLU A 183 11.25 5.29 -17.41
C GLU A 183 10.64 6.11 -18.56
N ALA A 184 9.39 6.55 -18.42
CA ALA A 184 8.71 7.43 -19.36
C ALA A 184 9.10 8.92 -19.20
N GLY A 185 10.04 9.26 -18.30
CA GLY A 185 10.47 10.63 -18.05
C GLY A 185 9.45 11.53 -17.33
N ARG A 186 8.43 10.94 -16.70
CA ARG A 186 7.34 11.62 -15.98
C ARG A 186 7.64 11.80 -14.49
N GLU A 187 8.79 12.38 -14.18
CA GLU A 187 9.17 12.70 -12.79
C GLU A 187 8.19 13.69 -12.15
N ASP A 188 7.54 14.53 -12.95
CA ASP A 188 6.46 15.42 -12.50
C ASP A 188 5.33 14.65 -11.80
N LEU A 189 4.94 13.48 -12.32
CA LEU A 189 3.91 12.63 -11.70
C LEU A 189 4.44 11.85 -10.50
N VAL A 190 5.73 11.48 -10.50
CA VAL A 190 6.37 10.85 -9.34
C VAL A 190 6.34 11.82 -8.15
N ASP A 191 6.75 13.06 -8.36
CA ASP A 191 6.70 14.13 -7.36
C ASP A 191 5.27 14.43 -6.88
N ASP A 192 4.34 14.62 -7.82
CA ASP A 192 2.95 14.93 -7.50
C ASP A 192 2.29 13.82 -6.65
N MET A 193 2.57 12.55 -6.94
CA MET A 193 2.03 11.42 -6.16
C MET A 193 2.69 11.27 -4.78
N LEU A 194 3.98 11.57 -4.64
CA LEU A 194 4.64 11.64 -3.32
C LEU A 194 4.04 12.77 -2.46
N ASP A 195 3.83 13.94 -3.03
CA ASP A 195 3.18 15.07 -2.36
C ASP A 195 1.74 14.73 -1.96
N ASN A 196 1.00 14.00 -2.80
CA ASN A 196 -0.35 13.52 -2.48
C ASN A 196 -0.35 12.53 -1.29
N PHE A 197 0.57 11.57 -1.25
CA PHE A 197 0.67 10.65 -0.12
C PHE A 197 1.13 11.35 1.17
N ALA A 198 2.06 12.30 1.07
CA ALA A 198 2.43 13.14 2.20
C ALA A 198 1.22 13.93 2.73
N TYR A 199 0.40 14.48 1.85
CA TYR A 199 -0.85 15.15 2.19
C TYR A 199 -1.83 14.20 2.89
N LEU A 200 -2.02 12.97 2.41
CA LEU A 200 -2.90 11.98 3.06
C LEU A 200 -2.38 11.58 4.45
N ILE A 201 -1.07 11.38 4.62
CA ILE A 201 -0.46 11.12 5.94
C ILE A 201 -0.74 12.29 6.89
N ASP A 202 -0.62 13.53 6.41
CA ASP A 202 -0.78 14.72 7.24
C ASP A 202 -2.24 15.02 7.59
N THR A 203 -3.19 14.67 6.71
CA THR A 203 -4.62 15.01 6.88
C THR A 203 -5.48 13.86 7.40
N ILE A 204 -5.19 12.62 7.01
CA ILE A 204 -5.92 11.41 7.44
C ILE A 204 -5.19 10.69 8.59
N GLY A 205 -3.86 10.80 8.63
CA GLY A 205 -3.01 10.16 9.64
C GLY A 205 -2.24 8.93 9.14
N HIS A 206 -2.61 8.42 7.96
CA HIS A 206 -1.93 7.35 7.23
C HIS A 206 -2.33 7.42 5.75
N ILE A 207 -1.69 6.62 4.91
CA ILE A 207 -2.12 6.45 3.52
C ILE A 207 -3.23 5.38 3.51
N PRO A 208 -4.49 5.71 3.20
CA PRO A 208 -5.55 4.71 3.10
C PRO A 208 -5.31 3.76 1.92
N ASN A 209 -5.98 2.60 1.91
CA ASN A 209 -5.91 1.62 0.80
C ASN A 209 -6.04 2.29 -0.58
N GLY A 210 -7.03 3.17 -0.71
CA GLY A 210 -7.09 4.18 -1.75
C GLY A 210 -7.79 5.45 -1.25
N ASN A 211 -7.81 6.51 -2.04
CA ASN A 211 -8.40 7.80 -1.62
C ASN A 211 -9.94 7.80 -1.64
N ARG A 212 -10.57 6.86 -0.93
CA ARG A 212 -12.01 6.76 -0.70
C ARG A 212 -12.35 6.70 0.78
N THR A 213 -13.50 7.25 1.19
CA THR A 213 -13.93 7.28 2.60
C THR A 213 -14.06 5.88 3.21
N TYR A 214 -14.53 4.90 2.44
CA TYR A 214 -14.64 3.50 2.87
C TYR A 214 -13.30 2.77 2.98
N TYR A 215 -12.19 3.39 2.55
CA TYR A 215 -10.83 2.88 2.72
C TYR A 215 -10.06 3.51 3.87
N VAL A 216 -10.59 4.57 4.52
CA VAL A 216 -9.91 5.25 5.64
C VAL A 216 -9.68 4.33 6.83
N SER A 217 -10.44 3.25 7.00
CA SER A 217 -10.25 2.32 8.12
C SER A 217 -9.01 1.43 8.04
N ARG A 218 -8.29 1.41 6.90
CA ARG A 218 -7.09 0.59 6.69
C ARG A 218 -6.09 1.26 5.76
N SER A 219 -4.86 0.77 5.75
CA SER A 219 -3.84 1.18 4.79
C SER A 219 -3.72 0.17 3.62
N GLN A 220 -2.52 0.00 3.11
CA GLN A 220 -2.07 -1.03 2.17
C GLN A 220 -0.59 -1.33 2.45
N PRO A 221 0.10 -2.28 1.77
CA PRO A 221 1.51 -2.53 2.01
C PRO A 221 2.38 -1.24 1.94
N PRO A 222 3.22 -0.93 2.95
CA PRO A 222 3.79 0.41 3.10
C PRO A 222 4.99 0.68 2.19
N PHE A 223 4.70 1.08 0.94
CA PHE A 223 5.68 1.37 -0.10
C PHE A 223 6.11 2.85 -0.19
N PHE A 224 5.59 3.76 0.63
CA PHE A 224 5.97 5.18 0.59
C PHE A 224 7.48 5.39 0.78
N SER A 225 8.11 4.61 1.67
CA SER A 225 9.58 4.61 1.81
C SER A 225 10.34 4.21 0.53
N TYR A 226 9.81 3.27 -0.26
CA TYR A 226 10.36 2.89 -1.56
C TYR A 226 10.11 3.95 -2.63
N MET A 227 8.96 4.63 -2.59
CA MET A 227 8.67 5.75 -3.49
C MET A 227 9.63 6.92 -3.22
N VAL A 228 9.90 7.23 -1.95
CA VAL A 228 10.87 8.25 -1.54
C VAL A 228 12.29 7.85 -1.99
N GLU A 229 12.69 6.59 -1.80
CA GLU A 229 13.98 6.09 -2.31
C GLU A 229 14.08 6.20 -3.84
N LEU A 230 13.01 5.86 -4.57
CA LEU A 230 12.95 5.94 -6.03
C LEU A 230 13.21 7.38 -6.53
N ALA A 231 12.50 8.37 -5.98
CA ALA A 231 12.70 9.77 -6.32
C ALA A 231 14.10 10.26 -5.89
N ALA A 232 14.58 9.86 -4.70
CA ALA A 232 15.89 10.24 -4.20
C ALA A 232 17.05 9.72 -5.07
N HIS A 233 16.91 8.56 -5.73
CA HIS A 233 17.90 8.07 -6.70
C HIS A 233 18.05 9.00 -7.91
N LYS A 234 17.01 9.74 -8.28
CA LYS A 234 17.03 10.71 -9.38
C LYS A 234 17.45 12.10 -8.94
N GLU A 235 16.87 12.59 -7.84
CA GLU A 235 16.93 13.99 -7.43
C GLU A 235 17.93 14.26 -6.29
N GLY A 236 18.41 13.20 -5.63
CA GLY A 236 19.39 13.25 -4.55
C GLY A 236 18.79 13.25 -3.14
N GLY A 237 19.69 13.25 -2.14
CA GLY A 237 19.34 12.98 -0.73
C GLY A 237 18.35 13.93 -0.07
N ARG A 238 18.15 15.14 -0.62
CA ARG A 238 17.18 16.11 -0.09
C ARG A 238 15.74 15.60 -0.12
N VAL A 239 15.41 14.66 -1.01
CA VAL A 239 14.10 14.01 -1.06
C VAL A 239 13.82 13.27 0.24
N TYR A 240 14.79 12.53 0.79
CA TYR A 240 14.64 11.88 2.10
C TYR A 240 14.35 12.88 3.21
N GLN A 241 15.05 14.03 3.20
CA GLN A 241 14.83 15.09 4.19
C GLN A 241 13.44 15.73 4.04
N LYS A 242 12.97 15.97 2.81
CA LYS A 242 11.65 16.54 2.50
C LYS A 242 10.53 15.71 3.14
N TYR A 243 10.55 14.39 2.93
CA TYR A 243 9.47 13.49 3.36
C TYR A 243 9.74 12.79 4.71
N LEU A 244 10.85 13.09 5.39
CA LEU A 244 11.18 12.52 6.70
C LEU A 244 10.05 12.66 7.74
N PRO A 245 9.34 13.81 7.87
CA PRO A 245 8.23 13.92 8.81
C PRO A 245 7.12 12.91 8.54
N GLN A 246 6.77 12.70 7.26
CA GLN A 246 5.70 11.79 6.85
C GLN A 246 6.12 10.33 6.96
N LEU A 247 7.38 9.98 6.65
CA LEU A 247 7.93 8.64 6.91
C LEU A 247 7.83 8.28 8.41
N ARG A 248 8.15 9.22 9.30
CA ARG A 248 8.03 9.01 10.76
C ARG A 248 6.58 8.87 11.21
N LYS A 249 5.66 9.65 10.62
CA LYS A 249 4.21 9.54 10.91
C LYS A 249 3.66 8.19 10.45
N GLU A 250 3.99 7.75 9.25
CA GLU A 250 3.59 6.43 8.75
C GLU A 250 4.14 5.31 9.64
N HIS A 251 5.42 5.33 9.99
CA HIS A 251 5.96 4.36 10.95
C HIS A 251 5.21 4.38 12.30
N SER A 252 4.80 5.57 12.76
CA SER A 252 4.04 5.72 14.00
C SER A 252 2.63 5.12 13.90
N TYR A 253 1.98 5.21 12.73
CA TYR A 253 0.70 4.53 12.45
C TYR A 253 0.87 3.01 12.57
N TRP A 254 1.85 2.42 11.88
CA TRP A 254 2.08 0.97 11.92
C TRP A 254 2.48 0.47 13.32
N MET A 255 3.11 1.30 14.13
CA MET A 255 3.56 0.96 15.49
C MET A 255 2.56 1.41 16.58
N GLN A 256 1.36 1.85 16.22
CA GLN A 256 0.41 2.41 17.16
C GLN A 256 -0.05 1.38 18.20
N GLY A 257 0.14 1.71 19.48
CA GLY A 257 -0.18 0.83 20.60
C GLY A 257 0.95 -0.13 21.02
N ALA A 258 2.10 -0.16 20.33
CA ALA A 258 3.20 -1.05 20.69
C ALA A 258 3.64 -0.94 22.16
N ASN A 259 3.62 0.27 22.72
CA ASN A 259 4.03 0.53 24.11
C ASN A 259 3.01 0.08 25.17
N THR A 260 1.79 -0.29 24.76
CA THR A 260 0.74 -0.79 25.68
C THR A 260 0.68 -2.31 25.73
N LEU A 261 1.44 -3.00 24.88
CA LEU A 261 1.40 -4.45 24.76
C LEU A 261 2.14 -5.16 25.90
N GLN A 262 1.58 -6.30 26.30
CA GLN A 262 2.27 -7.32 27.07
C GLN A 262 2.75 -8.44 26.12
N PRO A 263 3.77 -9.22 26.51
CA PRO A 263 4.24 -10.35 25.71
C PRO A 263 3.11 -11.35 25.40
N GLY A 264 3.02 -11.77 24.14
CA GLY A 264 1.92 -12.62 23.63
C GLY A 264 0.66 -11.85 23.22
N GLY A 265 0.66 -10.51 23.33
CA GLY A 265 -0.47 -9.65 22.96
C GLY A 265 -0.35 -9.08 21.53
N ALA A 266 -1.48 -8.58 21.04
CA ALA A 266 -1.54 -7.79 19.80
C ALA A 266 -2.53 -6.62 19.97
N VAL A 267 -2.24 -5.51 19.31
CA VAL A 267 -3.09 -4.32 19.27
C VAL A 267 -2.93 -3.70 17.89
N ARG A 268 -4.05 -3.50 17.19
CA ARG A 268 -4.05 -3.01 15.81
C ARG A 268 -3.06 -3.79 14.94
N ASN A 269 -2.17 -3.10 14.22
CA ASN A 269 -1.14 -3.66 13.36
C ASN A 269 0.11 -4.18 14.09
N VAL A 270 0.14 -4.22 15.43
CA VAL A 270 1.33 -4.62 16.22
C VAL A 270 1.07 -5.93 16.95
N VAL A 271 2.05 -6.84 16.87
CA VAL A 271 2.11 -8.09 17.65
C VAL A 271 3.39 -8.11 18.47
N MET A 272 3.27 -8.37 19.77
CA MET A 272 4.41 -8.63 20.65
C MET A 272 4.46 -10.13 20.96
N LEU A 273 5.49 -10.81 20.48
CA LEU A 273 5.71 -12.23 20.76
C LEU A 273 6.15 -12.46 22.22
N PRO A 274 6.07 -13.69 22.74
CA PRO A 274 6.40 -13.98 24.15
C PRO A 274 7.80 -13.56 24.60
N ASP A 275 8.77 -13.52 23.67
CA ASP A 275 10.14 -13.08 23.95
C ASP A 275 10.35 -11.55 23.83
N LYS A 276 9.24 -10.79 23.75
CA LYS A 276 9.20 -9.32 23.55
C LYS A 276 9.62 -8.85 22.16
N THR A 277 9.82 -9.75 21.20
CA THR A 277 9.98 -9.37 19.79
C THR A 277 8.70 -8.71 19.30
N VAL A 278 8.83 -7.53 18.69
CA VAL A 278 7.70 -6.80 18.10
C VAL A 278 7.77 -6.91 16.58
N LEU A 279 6.68 -7.36 15.98
CA LEU A 279 6.46 -7.43 14.54
C LEU A 279 5.08 -6.85 14.22
N ASN A 280 4.80 -6.66 12.93
CA ASN A 280 3.55 -6.11 12.45
C ASN A 280 2.66 -7.16 11.78
N ARG A 281 1.35 -6.92 11.81
CA ARG A 281 0.31 -7.64 11.08
C ARG A 281 -0.59 -6.66 10.33
N TYR A 282 -1.30 -7.14 9.32
CA TYR A 282 -2.38 -6.37 8.72
C TYR A 282 -3.62 -6.35 9.64
N TRP A 283 -4.32 -5.23 9.68
CA TRP A 283 -5.44 -4.92 10.55
C TRP A 283 -6.24 -3.72 10.01
N ASP A 284 -7.54 -3.89 9.78
CA ASP A 284 -8.46 -2.76 9.52
C ASP A 284 -9.12 -2.34 10.85
N GLU A 285 -9.43 -1.05 11.05
CA GLU A 285 -10.10 -0.51 12.24
C GLU A 285 -11.58 -0.89 12.39
N ARG A 286 -12.22 -1.35 11.33
CA ARG A 286 -13.62 -1.81 11.31
C ARG A 286 -13.72 -3.32 11.31
N ASP A 287 -14.78 -3.83 11.93
CA ASP A 287 -15.19 -5.24 11.93
C ASP A 287 -16.61 -5.43 11.36
N THR A 288 -16.98 -4.59 10.40
CA THR A 288 -18.24 -4.67 9.64
C THR A 288 -17.95 -5.13 8.21
N PRO A 289 -18.94 -5.55 7.40
CA PRO A 289 -18.70 -5.84 5.98
C PRO A 289 -18.07 -4.65 5.24
N ARG A 290 -17.20 -4.90 4.26
CA ARG A 290 -16.64 -3.89 3.35
C ARG A 290 -17.77 -3.18 2.60
N ASP A 291 -17.67 -1.87 2.43
CA ASP A 291 -18.73 -1.12 1.75
C ASP A 291 -18.78 -1.53 0.26
N GLU A 292 -17.60 -1.67 -0.34
CA GLU A 292 -17.37 -1.99 -1.75
C GLU A 292 -17.61 -3.46 -2.13
N SER A 293 -17.82 -4.34 -1.14
CA SER A 293 -18.07 -5.79 -1.29
C SER A 293 -19.01 -6.31 -0.19
N TYR A 294 -20.07 -5.54 0.10
CA TYR A 294 -20.91 -5.74 1.28
C TYR A 294 -21.63 -7.09 1.28
N SER A 295 -22.28 -7.41 0.16
CA SER A 295 -23.04 -8.66 0.01
C SER A 295 -22.16 -9.90 0.08
N GLU A 296 -20.95 -9.85 -0.50
CA GLU A 296 -19.96 -10.91 -0.52
C GLU A 296 -19.42 -11.19 0.88
N ASP A 297 -19.09 -10.13 1.63
CA ASP A 297 -18.62 -10.25 3.01
C ASP A 297 -19.70 -10.87 3.90
N VAL A 298 -20.94 -10.37 3.81
CA VAL A 298 -22.09 -10.93 4.55
C VAL A 298 -22.33 -12.40 4.18
N ALA A 299 -22.24 -12.76 2.90
CA ALA A 299 -22.38 -14.14 2.44
C ALA A 299 -21.27 -15.04 2.99
N THR A 300 -20.03 -14.55 3.04
CA THR A 300 -18.89 -15.27 3.60
C THR A 300 -19.06 -15.51 5.09
N ALA A 301 -19.39 -14.47 5.87
CA ALA A 301 -19.57 -14.60 7.32
C ALA A 301 -20.74 -15.54 7.68
N LYS A 302 -21.81 -15.58 6.87
CA LYS A 302 -22.93 -16.53 7.04
C LYS A 302 -22.52 -18.01 6.93
N GLN A 303 -21.42 -18.32 6.24
CA GLN A 303 -20.91 -19.70 6.12
C GLN A 303 -20.13 -20.13 7.37
N VAL A 304 -19.76 -19.21 8.25
CA VAL A 304 -18.93 -19.46 9.43
C VAL A 304 -19.82 -19.64 10.67
N THR A 305 -19.82 -20.85 11.24
CA THR A 305 -20.67 -21.19 12.39
C THR A 305 -19.93 -21.18 13.73
N ASN A 306 -18.60 -21.18 13.70
CA ASN A 306 -17.74 -21.35 14.88
C ASN A 306 -16.96 -20.08 15.28
N ARG A 307 -17.24 -18.93 14.63
CA ARG A 307 -16.61 -17.64 14.94
C ARG A 307 -17.65 -16.51 14.84
N PRO A 308 -17.51 -15.45 15.66
CA PRO A 308 -18.32 -14.24 15.50
C PRO A 308 -18.15 -13.62 14.10
N ALA A 309 -19.25 -13.15 13.50
CA ALA A 309 -19.22 -12.56 12.16
C ALA A 309 -18.27 -11.35 12.06
N ASN A 310 -18.18 -10.54 13.12
CA ASN A 310 -17.31 -9.37 13.16
C ASN A 310 -15.81 -9.76 13.10
N GLU A 311 -15.41 -10.90 13.67
CA GLU A 311 -14.04 -11.40 13.49
C GLU A 311 -13.77 -11.80 12.03
N VAL A 312 -14.74 -12.39 11.35
CA VAL A 312 -14.61 -12.75 9.93
C VAL A 312 -14.49 -11.49 9.08
N TYR A 313 -15.33 -10.48 9.32
CA TYR A 313 -15.25 -9.19 8.64
C TYR A 313 -13.91 -8.49 8.86
N ARG A 314 -13.37 -8.51 10.09
CA ARG A 314 -12.05 -7.96 10.40
C ARG A 314 -10.95 -8.63 9.57
N ASP A 315 -10.98 -9.96 9.45
CA ASP A 315 -9.98 -10.71 8.67
C ASP A 315 -10.10 -10.49 7.16
N LEU A 316 -11.32 -10.35 6.64
CA LEU A 316 -11.57 -9.98 5.24
C LEU A 316 -11.00 -8.59 4.94
N ARG A 317 -11.30 -7.60 5.79
CA ARG A 317 -10.77 -6.25 5.66
C ARG A 317 -9.25 -6.18 5.83
N ALA A 318 -8.67 -6.95 6.75
CA ALA A 318 -7.23 -7.04 6.92
C ALA A 318 -6.53 -7.68 5.70
N ALA A 319 -7.18 -8.61 4.99
CA ALA A 319 -6.63 -9.13 3.73
C ALA A 319 -6.70 -8.10 2.59
N ALA A 320 -7.70 -7.22 2.60
CA ALA A 320 -7.71 -6.06 1.70
C ALA A 320 -6.60 -5.05 2.05
N GLU A 321 -6.28 -4.85 3.34
CA GLU A 321 -5.09 -4.07 3.75
C GLU A 321 -3.79 -4.74 3.30
N SER A 322 -3.74 -6.07 3.22
CA SER A 322 -2.53 -6.74 2.73
C SER A 322 -2.31 -6.60 1.22
N GLY A 323 -3.30 -6.08 0.50
CA GLY A 323 -3.36 -6.10 -0.97
C GLY A 323 -3.47 -7.50 -1.56
N TRP A 324 -3.76 -8.53 -0.76
CA TRP A 324 -3.89 -9.94 -1.20
C TRP A 324 -5.28 -10.48 -0.87
N ASP A 325 -6.32 -9.76 -1.31
CA ASP A 325 -7.74 -10.07 -1.17
C ASP A 325 -8.27 -10.82 -2.41
N PHE A 326 -8.43 -12.14 -2.39
CA PHE A 326 -8.04 -13.06 -1.33
C PHE A 326 -7.04 -14.12 -1.81
N SER A 327 -6.50 -14.86 -0.85
CA SER A 327 -5.44 -15.85 -1.06
C SER A 327 -5.52 -16.97 -0.02
N SER A 328 -5.19 -18.19 -0.45
CA SER A 328 -4.85 -19.34 0.39
C SER A 328 -3.84 -19.02 1.49
N ARG A 329 -3.03 -17.97 1.28
CA ARG A 329 -2.06 -17.44 2.26
C ARG A 329 -2.70 -17.16 3.62
N TRP A 330 -3.93 -16.63 3.62
CA TRP A 330 -4.66 -16.19 4.82
C TRP A 330 -5.63 -17.23 5.37
N PHE A 331 -5.88 -18.30 4.62
CA PHE A 331 -6.92 -19.28 4.96
C PHE A 331 -6.41 -20.31 5.95
N GLY A 332 -7.30 -20.72 6.84
CA GLY A 332 -6.94 -21.66 7.87
C GLY A 332 -6.61 -23.06 7.36
N ASP A 333 -7.27 -23.45 6.29
CA ASP A 333 -7.05 -24.72 5.58
C ASP A 333 -6.29 -24.53 4.25
N ASN A 334 -5.83 -23.30 3.98
CA ASN A 334 -5.20 -22.90 2.71
C ASN A 334 -6.09 -23.06 1.46
N MET A 335 -7.42 -23.21 1.60
CA MET A 335 -8.31 -23.44 0.45
C MET A 335 -9.60 -22.61 0.51
N THR A 336 -10.19 -22.46 1.69
CA THR A 336 -11.56 -21.98 1.86
C THR A 336 -11.58 -20.58 2.48
N LEU A 337 -12.18 -19.60 1.79
CA LEU A 337 -12.30 -18.21 2.25
C LEU A 337 -12.98 -18.08 3.63
N ALA A 338 -14.00 -18.90 3.92
CA ALA A 338 -14.67 -18.90 5.22
C ALA A 338 -13.73 -19.24 6.41
N THR A 339 -12.53 -19.77 6.15
CA THR A 339 -11.52 -20.05 7.17
C THR A 339 -10.47 -18.95 7.32
N ILE A 340 -10.64 -17.81 6.64
CA ILE A 340 -9.72 -16.66 6.65
C ILE A 340 -9.41 -16.19 8.07
N ARG A 341 -8.13 -15.97 8.38
CA ARG A 341 -7.66 -15.57 9.71
C ARG A 341 -6.47 -14.61 9.66
N THR A 342 -6.52 -13.65 8.74
CA THR A 342 -5.44 -12.71 8.41
C THR A 342 -4.79 -12.06 9.64
N THR A 343 -5.58 -11.61 10.61
CA THR A 343 -5.08 -10.93 11.82
C THR A 343 -4.36 -11.86 12.80
N SER A 344 -4.45 -13.19 12.61
CA SER A 344 -3.68 -14.19 13.36
C SER A 344 -2.31 -14.49 12.75
N ILE A 345 -1.97 -13.82 11.64
CA ILE A 345 -0.77 -14.08 10.86
C ILE A 345 0.13 -12.84 10.91
N ILE A 346 1.42 -13.05 11.19
CA ILE A 346 2.49 -12.05 11.06
C ILE A 346 3.07 -12.21 9.64
N PRO A 347 2.82 -11.26 8.73
CA PRO A 347 3.19 -11.40 7.33
C PRO A 347 4.66 -11.09 7.08
N VAL A 348 5.32 -11.90 6.25
CA VAL A 348 6.74 -11.72 5.93
C VAL A 348 7.01 -10.50 5.05
N ASP A 349 6.07 -10.18 4.16
CA ASP A 349 6.10 -9.01 3.30
C ASP A 349 6.00 -7.71 4.11
N LEU A 350 4.97 -7.55 4.95
CA LEU A 350 4.78 -6.34 5.77
C LEU A 350 6.02 -6.05 6.62
N ASN A 351 6.58 -7.06 7.27
CA ASN A 351 7.73 -6.86 8.14
C ASN A 351 9.02 -6.55 7.36
N SER A 352 9.14 -7.02 6.12
CA SER A 352 10.22 -6.61 5.22
C SER A 352 10.08 -5.16 4.78
N LEU A 353 8.86 -4.72 4.48
CA LEU A 353 8.57 -3.32 4.14
C LEU A 353 8.77 -2.38 5.34
N MET A 354 8.40 -2.82 6.55
CA MET A 354 8.68 -2.08 7.78
C MET A 354 10.19 -1.96 8.06
N PHE A 355 10.98 -2.99 7.73
CA PHE A 355 12.44 -2.91 7.81
C PHE A 355 12.96 -1.84 6.85
N HIS A 356 12.47 -1.84 5.61
CA HIS A 356 12.84 -0.83 4.63
C HIS A 356 12.48 0.59 5.14
N LEU A 357 11.24 0.79 5.61
CA LEU A 357 10.80 2.07 6.19
C LEU A 357 11.71 2.54 7.34
N GLU A 358 12.08 1.66 8.27
CA GLU A 358 12.99 1.98 9.36
C GLU A 358 14.38 2.39 8.84
N THR A 359 14.90 1.71 7.81
CA THR A 359 16.19 2.08 7.19
C THR A 359 16.12 3.40 6.42
N THR A 360 15.03 3.68 5.69
CA THR A 360 14.82 4.93 4.96
C THR A 360 14.70 6.12 5.92
N ILE A 361 14.04 5.95 7.07
CA ILE A 361 14.00 6.98 8.11
C ILE A 361 15.41 7.27 8.64
N ALA A 362 16.23 6.24 8.87
CA ALA A 362 17.61 6.44 9.30
C ALA A 362 18.43 7.24 8.26
N ILE A 363 18.25 6.97 6.96
CA ILE A 363 18.87 7.73 5.87
C ILE A 363 18.42 9.20 5.91
N GLY A 364 17.11 9.45 5.96
CA GLY A 364 16.56 10.82 6.04
C GLY A 364 17.02 11.57 7.28
N CYS A 365 17.15 10.90 8.43
CA CYS A 365 17.73 11.50 9.64
C CYS A 365 19.22 11.83 9.47
N GLY A 366 19.97 11.04 8.71
CA GLY A 366 21.35 11.36 8.32
C GLY A 366 21.45 12.63 7.48
N GLU A 367 20.61 12.75 6.44
CA GLU A 367 20.50 13.95 5.60
C GLU A 367 20.11 15.19 6.42
N ALA A 368 19.22 15.02 7.40
CA ALA A 368 18.80 16.06 8.34
C ALA A 368 19.84 16.35 9.46
N ARG A 369 20.93 15.57 9.55
CA ARG A 369 21.94 15.62 10.62
C ARG A 369 21.39 15.40 12.04
N ASP A 370 20.30 14.63 12.17
CA ASP A 370 19.74 14.18 13.44
C ASP A 370 20.32 12.80 13.82
N PHE A 371 21.53 12.81 14.39
CA PHE A 371 22.23 11.57 14.76
C PHE A 371 21.56 10.78 15.88
N GLY A 372 20.73 11.42 16.70
CA GLY A 372 19.92 10.73 17.72
C GLY A 372 18.87 9.85 17.06
N CYS A 373 18.13 10.42 16.09
CA CYS A 373 17.19 9.67 15.27
C CYS A 373 17.88 8.53 14.47
N VAL A 374 19.07 8.79 13.90
CA VAL A 374 19.84 7.75 13.18
C VAL A 374 20.09 6.54 14.07
N GLY A 375 20.61 6.75 15.29
CA GLY A 375 20.87 5.65 16.23
C GLY A 375 19.61 4.90 16.63
N GLU A 376 18.49 5.60 16.81
CA GLU A 376 17.20 5.00 17.12
C GLU A 376 16.73 4.07 15.99
N PHE A 377 16.65 4.57 14.76
CA PHE A 377 16.06 3.84 13.64
C PHE A 377 16.96 2.72 13.10
N ILE A 378 18.29 2.88 13.14
CA ILE A 378 19.22 1.76 12.91
C ILE A 378 18.98 0.65 13.95
N GLY A 379 18.79 1.01 15.22
CA GLY A 379 18.50 0.05 16.28
C GLY A 379 17.17 -0.69 16.08
N ARG A 380 16.14 0.00 15.57
CA ARG A 380 14.84 -0.60 15.22
C ARG A 380 14.99 -1.56 14.03
N ALA A 381 15.59 -1.10 12.94
CA ALA A 381 15.83 -1.90 11.74
C ALA A 381 16.64 -3.18 12.05
N ALA A 382 17.69 -3.07 12.87
CA ALA A 382 18.50 -4.22 13.29
C ALA A 382 17.68 -5.26 14.07
N LYS A 383 16.84 -4.82 15.02
CA LYS A 383 15.94 -5.72 15.76
C LYS A 383 14.94 -6.40 14.84
N ARG A 384 14.39 -5.66 13.87
CA ARG A 384 13.45 -6.21 12.89
C ARG A 384 14.09 -7.21 11.94
N ALA A 385 15.30 -6.92 11.44
CA ALA A 385 16.07 -7.88 10.63
C ALA A 385 16.31 -9.19 11.39
N VAL A 386 16.69 -9.13 12.67
CA VAL A 386 16.82 -10.33 13.52
C VAL A 386 15.49 -11.06 13.68
N ALA A 387 14.39 -10.33 13.88
CA ALA A 387 13.06 -10.91 14.03
C ALA A 387 12.56 -11.61 12.76
N ILE A 388 12.74 -11.00 11.58
CA ILE A 388 12.46 -11.62 10.27
C ILE A 388 13.28 -12.91 10.13
N ASN A 389 14.58 -12.83 10.41
CA ASN A 389 15.49 -13.99 10.41
C ASN A 389 15.29 -14.95 11.60
N LYS A 390 14.26 -14.79 12.43
CA LYS A 390 13.96 -15.75 13.50
C LYS A 390 12.59 -16.37 13.31
N TYR A 391 11.57 -15.53 13.18
CA TYR A 391 10.18 -15.93 13.19
C TYR A 391 9.61 -16.17 11.80
N LEU A 392 10.11 -15.46 10.80
CA LEU A 392 9.60 -15.51 9.43
C LEU A 392 10.45 -16.42 8.53
N TRP A 393 11.24 -17.30 9.15
CA TRP A 393 12.01 -18.33 8.45
C TRP A 393 11.39 -19.70 8.68
N ASN A 394 11.00 -20.35 7.57
CA ASN A 394 10.50 -21.70 7.60
C ASN A 394 11.67 -22.69 7.47
N LYS A 395 11.69 -23.71 8.34
CA LYS A 395 12.67 -24.80 8.32
C LYS A 395 12.72 -25.58 7.01
N ASN A 396 11.66 -25.48 6.19
CA ASN A 396 11.57 -26.07 4.85
C ASN A 396 12.38 -25.30 3.80
N GLY A 397 13.13 -24.25 4.18
CA GLY A 397 14.12 -23.61 3.30
C GLY A 397 13.67 -22.30 2.66
N TYR A 398 12.66 -21.62 3.20
CA TYR A 398 12.17 -20.36 2.64
C TYR A 398 11.69 -19.40 3.73
N TYR A 399 11.66 -18.11 3.44
CA TYR A 399 10.96 -17.15 4.28
C TYR A 399 9.45 -17.28 4.13
N GLY A 400 8.69 -17.15 5.21
CA GLY A 400 7.24 -17.27 5.16
C GLY A 400 6.56 -16.63 6.36
N ASP A 401 5.24 -16.65 6.36
CA ASP A 401 4.46 -16.03 7.43
C ASP A 401 4.51 -16.87 8.71
N TYR A 402 4.30 -16.21 9.85
CA TYR A 402 4.22 -16.84 11.16
C TYR A 402 2.81 -16.71 11.74
N ASP A 403 2.19 -17.83 12.11
CA ASP A 403 0.91 -17.80 12.82
C ASP A 403 1.19 -17.62 14.32
N TRP A 404 0.95 -16.42 14.83
CA TRP A 404 1.31 -16.06 16.20
C TRP A 404 0.33 -16.59 17.24
N LYS A 405 -0.89 -16.94 16.82
CA LYS A 405 -1.88 -17.60 17.68
C LYS A 405 -1.56 -19.08 17.84
N LEU A 406 -1.10 -19.73 16.79
CA LEU A 406 -0.65 -21.13 16.80
C LEU A 406 0.83 -21.30 17.15
N ALA A 407 1.56 -20.20 17.31
CA ALA A 407 2.99 -20.14 17.61
C ALA A 407 3.86 -20.96 16.65
N GLN A 408 3.54 -20.96 15.35
CA GLN A 408 4.26 -21.77 14.36
C GLN A 408 4.43 -21.07 13.00
N PRO A 409 5.53 -21.33 12.27
CA PRO A 409 5.65 -20.94 10.87
C PRO A 409 4.54 -21.61 10.03
N ARG A 410 4.03 -20.89 9.04
CA ARG A 410 3.06 -21.46 8.10
C ARG A 410 3.78 -22.21 6.97
N ASN A 411 3.23 -23.36 6.58
CA ASN A 411 3.76 -24.23 5.53
C ASN A 411 3.01 -24.04 4.20
N ASN A 412 2.91 -22.80 3.73
CA ASN A 412 2.19 -22.43 2.52
C ASN A 412 3.06 -21.49 1.66
N PRO A 413 3.98 -22.04 0.84
CA PRO A 413 4.88 -21.23 0.01
C PRO A 413 4.10 -20.25 -0.88
N SER A 414 4.53 -18.99 -0.86
CA SER A 414 4.00 -17.92 -1.70
C SER A 414 5.12 -16.99 -2.15
N ALA A 415 4.86 -16.19 -3.18
CA ALA A 415 5.83 -15.21 -3.68
C ALA A 415 6.23 -14.17 -2.62
N ALA A 416 5.47 -14.04 -1.53
CA ALA A 416 5.83 -13.19 -0.39
C ALA A 416 7.19 -13.58 0.24
N MET A 417 7.64 -14.83 0.06
CA MET A 417 8.95 -15.29 0.52
C MET A 417 10.13 -14.47 -0.02
N LEU A 418 9.93 -13.74 -1.12
CA LEU A 418 10.98 -12.95 -1.78
C LEU A 418 11.11 -11.52 -1.24
N TYR A 419 10.17 -11.06 -0.40
CA TYR A 419 10.24 -9.72 0.19
C TYR A 419 11.48 -9.48 1.08
N PRO A 420 11.94 -10.42 1.93
CA PRO A 420 13.17 -10.23 2.69
C PRO A 420 14.41 -10.05 1.81
N LEU A 421 14.45 -10.66 0.63
CA LEU A 421 15.52 -10.46 -0.35
C LEU A 421 15.41 -9.07 -0.98
N PHE A 422 14.20 -8.68 -1.39
CA PHE A 422 13.91 -7.36 -1.95
C PHE A 422 14.28 -6.22 -1.00
N ALA A 423 13.88 -6.32 0.27
CA ALA A 423 14.19 -5.36 1.33
C ALA A 423 15.62 -5.42 1.85
N ASN A 424 16.44 -6.35 1.35
CA ASN A 424 17.80 -6.60 1.83
C ASN A 424 17.89 -6.95 3.34
N ALA A 425 16.84 -7.59 3.88
CA ALA A 425 16.79 -8.04 5.27
C ALA A 425 17.25 -9.49 5.44
N ALA A 426 17.32 -10.27 4.36
CA ALA A 426 17.62 -11.69 4.40
C ALA A 426 19.08 -11.99 4.75
N TRP A 427 19.32 -13.01 5.58
CA TRP A 427 20.67 -13.57 5.66
C TRP A 427 21.04 -14.31 4.37
N PRO A 428 22.31 -14.22 3.89
CA PRO A 428 22.70 -14.75 2.59
C PRO A 428 22.38 -16.24 2.38
N ASP A 429 22.63 -17.10 3.38
CA ASP A 429 22.36 -18.54 3.31
C ASP A 429 20.87 -18.84 3.09
N ARG A 430 20.01 -18.06 3.75
CA ARG A 430 18.55 -18.17 3.66
C ARG A 430 18.00 -17.57 2.39
N ALA A 431 18.61 -16.49 1.90
CA ALA A 431 18.28 -15.92 0.60
C ALA A 431 18.54 -16.95 -0.52
N HIS A 432 19.68 -17.65 -0.49
CA HIS A 432 19.96 -18.70 -1.46
C HIS A 432 18.95 -19.86 -1.40
N LYS A 433 18.65 -20.38 -0.21
CA LYS A 433 17.63 -21.43 -0.05
C LYS A 433 16.22 -20.99 -0.47
N THR A 434 15.87 -19.73 -0.20
CA THR A 434 14.59 -19.15 -0.64
C THR A 434 14.55 -19.06 -2.16
N ALA A 435 15.65 -18.67 -2.81
CA ALA A 435 15.75 -18.63 -4.27
C ALA A 435 15.59 -20.04 -4.89
N GLU A 436 16.25 -21.06 -4.32
CA GLU A 436 16.09 -22.47 -4.73
C GLU A 436 14.63 -22.93 -4.57
N THR A 437 13.98 -22.57 -3.47
CA THR A 437 12.57 -22.91 -3.22
C THR A 437 11.64 -22.20 -4.21
N ALA A 438 11.87 -20.91 -4.48
CA ALA A 438 11.08 -20.14 -5.44
C ALA A 438 11.23 -20.70 -6.87
N GLU A 439 12.45 -21.08 -7.26
CA GLU A 439 12.72 -21.75 -8.54
C GLU A 439 12.00 -23.10 -8.63
N ALA A 440 12.03 -23.90 -7.57
CA ALA A 440 11.42 -25.23 -7.57
C ALA A 440 9.88 -25.19 -7.56
N LEU A 441 9.28 -24.25 -6.83
CA LEU A 441 7.84 -24.26 -6.56
C LEU A 441 7.05 -23.21 -7.33
N LEU A 442 7.62 -22.03 -7.55
CA LEU A 442 6.88 -20.87 -8.05
C LEU A 442 7.26 -20.45 -9.47
N LEU A 443 8.44 -20.81 -9.98
CA LEU A 443 8.81 -20.52 -11.37
C LEU A 443 8.00 -21.42 -12.32
N LYS A 444 7.24 -20.80 -13.22
CA LYS A 444 6.34 -21.42 -14.20
C LYS A 444 6.64 -20.88 -15.61
N PRO A 445 6.03 -21.41 -16.69
CA PRO A 445 6.30 -20.94 -18.05
C PRO A 445 6.05 -19.44 -18.26
N GLY A 446 5.05 -18.86 -17.58
CA GLY A 446 4.69 -17.44 -17.67
C GLY A 446 5.35 -16.52 -16.63
N GLY A 447 6.28 -17.03 -15.81
CA GLY A 447 6.93 -16.25 -14.77
C GLY A 447 6.77 -16.88 -13.39
N LEU A 448 6.29 -16.14 -12.41
CA LEU A 448 6.17 -16.55 -11.01
C LEU A 448 4.69 -16.68 -10.62
N THR A 449 4.26 -17.87 -10.20
CA THR A 449 2.92 -18.05 -9.60
C THR A 449 2.88 -17.48 -8.19
N THR A 450 1.71 -16.99 -7.79
CA THR A 450 1.51 -16.31 -6.50
C THR A 450 1.67 -17.25 -5.31
N THR A 451 1.10 -18.45 -5.41
CA THR A 451 1.15 -19.51 -4.39
C THR A 451 1.25 -20.87 -5.07
N THR A 452 1.36 -21.94 -4.28
CA THR A 452 1.26 -23.33 -4.76
C THR A 452 -0.16 -23.90 -4.70
N TYR A 453 -1.16 -23.09 -4.33
CA TYR A 453 -2.54 -23.53 -4.14
C TYR A 453 -3.40 -23.04 -5.28
N ASN A 454 -4.18 -23.94 -5.89
CA ASN A 454 -5.16 -23.59 -6.90
C ASN A 454 -6.52 -23.45 -6.21
N THR A 455 -6.89 -22.21 -5.91
CA THR A 455 -8.18 -21.86 -5.31
C THR A 455 -9.01 -21.07 -6.32
N THR A 456 -10.23 -20.67 -5.94
CA THR A 456 -11.04 -19.73 -6.75
C THR A 456 -10.61 -18.27 -6.57
N GLN A 457 -9.59 -18.00 -5.75
CA GLN A 457 -9.17 -16.65 -5.39
C GLN A 457 -8.09 -16.12 -6.32
N GLN A 458 -7.99 -14.80 -6.41
CA GLN A 458 -7.12 -14.16 -7.39
C GLN A 458 -5.64 -14.13 -7.00
N TRP A 459 -5.31 -14.09 -5.70
CA TRP A 459 -3.93 -14.11 -5.21
C TRP A 459 -3.45 -15.53 -4.90
N ASP A 460 -3.66 -16.43 -5.86
CA ASP A 460 -3.31 -17.85 -5.81
C ASP A 460 -2.90 -18.36 -7.20
N ALA A 461 -2.38 -19.60 -7.28
CA ALA A 461 -2.18 -20.24 -8.57
C ALA A 461 -3.52 -20.35 -9.32
N PRO A 462 -3.52 -20.21 -10.66
CA PRO A 462 -2.35 -20.10 -11.54
C PRO A 462 -1.90 -18.65 -11.81
N ASN A 463 -2.39 -17.66 -11.04
CA ASN A 463 -2.12 -16.27 -11.33
C ASN A 463 -0.71 -15.84 -10.91
N GLY A 464 -0.11 -14.96 -11.70
CA GLY A 464 1.07 -14.17 -11.39
C GLY A 464 0.78 -12.67 -11.54
N TRP A 465 1.46 -11.86 -10.72
CA TRP A 465 1.20 -10.42 -10.60
C TRP A 465 2.48 -9.62 -10.82
N ALA A 466 2.40 -8.55 -11.62
CA ALA A 466 3.56 -7.72 -11.96
C ALA A 466 4.37 -7.24 -10.73
N PRO A 467 3.75 -6.77 -9.62
CA PRO A 467 4.47 -6.44 -8.39
C PRO A 467 5.38 -7.56 -7.88
N LEU A 468 4.85 -8.79 -7.83
CA LEU A 468 5.54 -9.95 -7.27
C LEU A 468 6.71 -10.38 -8.14
N HIS A 469 6.57 -10.23 -9.47
CA HIS A 469 7.68 -10.42 -10.40
C HIS A 469 8.78 -9.39 -10.17
N TRP A 470 8.43 -8.11 -10.02
CA TRP A 470 9.42 -7.06 -9.77
C TRP A 470 10.18 -7.29 -8.46
N ILE A 471 9.46 -7.59 -7.37
CA ILE A 471 10.03 -7.90 -6.05
C ILE A 471 10.98 -9.10 -6.15
N ALA A 472 10.55 -10.17 -6.82
CA ALA A 472 11.36 -11.36 -7.04
C ALA A 472 12.66 -11.02 -7.78
N ILE A 473 12.55 -10.32 -8.92
CA ILE A 473 13.69 -9.98 -9.79
C ILE A 473 14.70 -9.12 -9.03
N GLN A 474 14.24 -8.06 -8.37
CA GLN A 474 15.13 -7.18 -7.61
C GLN A 474 15.78 -7.89 -6.43
N GLY A 475 15.00 -8.66 -5.66
CA GLY A 475 15.52 -9.44 -4.54
C GLY A 475 16.56 -10.47 -4.98
N LEU A 476 16.27 -11.25 -6.02
CA LEU A 476 17.19 -12.28 -6.52
C LEU A 476 18.49 -11.69 -7.07
N ARG A 477 18.41 -10.61 -7.86
CA ARG A 477 19.60 -9.91 -8.37
C ARG A 477 20.50 -9.42 -7.23
N ARG A 478 19.91 -8.87 -6.16
CA ARG A 478 20.65 -8.38 -4.99
C ARG A 478 21.44 -9.49 -4.29
N TYR A 479 20.97 -10.73 -4.35
CA TYR A 479 21.62 -11.91 -3.75
C TYR A 479 22.33 -12.80 -4.78
N GLY A 480 22.71 -12.24 -5.93
CA GLY A 480 23.54 -12.91 -6.94
C GLY A 480 22.83 -13.97 -7.78
N ARG A 481 21.50 -14.09 -7.70
CA ARG A 481 20.68 -14.99 -8.52
C ARG A 481 20.08 -14.28 -9.74
N SER A 482 20.94 -13.56 -10.46
CA SER A 482 20.56 -12.84 -11.70
C SER A 482 20.08 -13.79 -12.80
N ASP A 483 20.56 -15.04 -12.79
CA ASP A 483 20.11 -16.14 -13.65
C ASP A 483 18.60 -16.41 -13.49
N LEU A 484 18.15 -16.61 -12.26
CA LEU A 484 16.75 -16.87 -11.96
C LEU A 484 15.90 -15.62 -12.17
N ALA A 485 16.42 -14.45 -11.78
CA ALA A 485 15.75 -13.18 -12.02
C ALA A 485 15.49 -12.94 -13.52
N GLN A 486 16.47 -13.23 -14.38
CA GLN A 486 16.31 -13.12 -15.82
C GLN A 486 15.26 -14.10 -16.35
N GLN A 487 15.26 -15.35 -15.88
CA GLN A 487 14.22 -16.31 -16.28
C GLN A 487 12.81 -15.85 -15.89
N ILE A 488 12.62 -15.34 -14.68
CA ILE A 488 11.33 -14.81 -14.22
C ILE A 488 10.90 -13.62 -15.10
N GLY A 489 11.80 -12.68 -15.34
CA GLY A 489 11.51 -11.46 -16.08
C GLY A 489 11.19 -11.68 -17.55
N THR A 490 11.97 -12.52 -18.24
CA THR A 490 11.75 -12.78 -19.67
C THR A 490 10.50 -13.61 -19.93
N ARG A 491 10.17 -14.57 -19.04
CA ARG A 491 8.93 -15.34 -19.12
C ARG A 491 7.70 -14.47 -18.93
N PHE A 492 7.69 -13.63 -17.88
CA PHE A 492 6.58 -12.72 -17.63
C PHE A 492 6.41 -11.68 -18.74
N LEU A 493 7.50 -11.10 -19.24
CA LEU A 493 7.46 -10.18 -20.38
C LEU A 493 6.94 -10.87 -21.65
N GLY A 494 7.27 -12.14 -21.86
CA GLY A 494 6.74 -12.97 -22.95
C GLY A 494 5.21 -13.08 -22.89
N ASP A 495 4.65 -13.36 -21.72
CA ASP A 495 3.20 -13.44 -21.51
C ASP A 495 2.51 -12.09 -21.70
N VAL A 496 3.07 -11.01 -21.14
CA VAL A 496 2.55 -9.65 -21.35
C VAL A 496 2.49 -9.31 -22.84
N ASN A 497 3.57 -9.60 -23.58
CA ASN A 497 3.65 -9.33 -25.01
C ASN A 497 2.64 -10.19 -25.81
N ASN A 498 2.42 -11.44 -25.41
CA ASN A 498 1.45 -12.31 -26.05
C ASN A 498 0.01 -11.79 -25.88
N VAL A 499 -0.36 -11.38 -24.66
CA VAL A 499 -1.67 -10.76 -24.40
C VAL A 499 -1.82 -9.47 -25.18
N TYR A 500 -0.80 -8.62 -25.19
CA TYR A 500 -0.85 -7.37 -25.94
C TYR A 500 -1.01 -7.60 -27.45
N LYS A 501 -0.27 -8.54 -28.06
CA LYS A 501 -0.40 -8.88 -29.48
C LYS A 501 -1.78 -9.38 -29.87
N THR A 502 -2.46 -10.07 -28.97
CA THR A 502 -3.77 -10.69 -29.25
C THR A 502 -4.96 -9.80 -28.86
N GLN A 503 -4.81 -8.94 -27.86
CA GLN A 503 -5.91 -8.16 -27.27
C GLN A 503 -5.70 -6.65 -27.27
N GLN A 504 -4.50 -6.17 -27.63
CA GLN A 504 -4.12 -4.74 -27.66
C GLN A 504 -4.35 -4.02 -26.32
N LYS A 505 -4.11 -4.73 -25.21
CA LYS A 505 -4.23 -4.21 -23.85
C LYS A 505 -3.28 -4.93 -22.88
N LEU A 506 -3.01 -4.29 -21.74
CA LEU A 506 -2.42 -4.91 -20.57
C LEU A 506 -3.48 -5.07 -19.48
N VAL A 507 -3.29 -6.07 -18.63
CA VAL A 507 -4.29 -6.49 -17.66
C VAL A 507 -3.69 -6.55 -16.25
N GLU A 508 -4.57 -6.59 -15.26
CA GLU A 508 -4.23 -6.59 -13.82
C GLU A 508 -3.33 -7.78 -13.41
N LYS A 509 -3.64 -9.00 -13.89
CA LYS A 509 -2.93 -10.24 -13.56
C LYS A 509 -2.86 -11.20 -14.75
N TYR A 510 -1.96 -12.18 -14.70
CA TYR A 510 -1.68 -13.13 -15.79
C TYR A 510 -1.74 -14.58 -15.31
N ILE A 511 -2.26 -15.49 -16.14
CA ILE A 511 -2.14 -16.94 -15.90
C ILE A 511 -0.72 -17.34 -16.28
N VAL A 512 0.09 -17.76 -15.30
CA VAL A 512 1.51 -18.08 -15.53
C VAL A 512 1.80 -19.59 -15.57
N GLU A 513 0.80 -20.42 -15.28
CA GLU A 513 0.87 -21.87 -15.22
C GLU A 513 -0.19 -22.55 -16.12
N GLY A 514 0.21 -23.60 -16.83
CA GLY A 514 -0.67 -24.39 -17.70
C GLY A 514 -0.57 -24.02 -19.19
N GLU A 515 -1.48 -24.57 -20.01
CA GLU A 515 -1.57 -24.27 -21.46
C GLU A 515 -2.25 -22.92 -21.75
N GLY A 516 -2.89 -22.32 -20.74
CA GLY A 516 -3.51 -21.01 -20.85
C GLY A 516 -2.48 -19.90 -20.66
N THR A 517 -2.08 -19.25 -21.75
CA THR A 517 -1.45 -17.93 -21.68
C THR A 517 -2.54 -16.88 -21.82
N GLY A 518 -2.56 -15.86 -20.96
CA GLY A 518 -3.67 -14.90 -20.96
C GLY A 518 -3.79 -14.09 -19.69
N GLY A 519 -4.77 -13.19 -19.69
CA GLY A 519 -5.19 -12.50 -18.47
C GLY A 519 -5.74 -13.47 -17.42
N GLY A 520 -5.36 -13.27 -16.17
CA GLY A 520 -5.77 -14.06 -15.01
C GLY A 520 -7.25 -13.88 -14.66
N GLY A 521 -7.71 -14.65 -13.68
CA GLY A 521 -9.09 -14.62 -13.19
C GLY A 521 -9.19 -14.87 -11.69
N GLY A 522 -10.38 -15.26 -11.22
CA GLY A 522 -10.65 -15.54 -9.81
C GLY A 522 -10.92 -14.31 -8.97
N GLY A 523 -11.32 -14.53 -7.71
CA GLY A 523 -11.72 -13.47 -6.78
C GLY A 523 -13.16 -13.00 -6.99
N GLU A 524 -13.46 -11.80 -6.49
CA GLU A 524 -14.83 -11.25 -6.41
C GLU A 524 -15.23 -10.33 -7.56
N TYR A 525 -14.31 -10.01 -8.49
CA TYR A 525 -14.57 -9.13 -9.63
C TYR A 525 -13.87 -9.60 -10.93
N PRO A 526 -14.36 -9.18 -12.12
CA PRO A 526 -13.75 -9.51 -13.41
C PRO A 526 -12.34 -8.94 -13.57
N LEU A 527 -11.54 -9.52 -14.47
CA LEU A 527 -10.22 -8.98 -14.82
C LEU A 527 -10.30 -7.51 -15.28
N GLN A 528 -9.39 -6.66 -14.80
CA GLN A 528 -9.33 -5.25 -15.14
C GLN A 528 -8.29 -4.93 -16.23
N ASP A 529 -8.64 -3.96 -17.06
CA ASP A 529 -7.82 -3.44 -18.16
C ASP A 529 -7.10 -2.16 -17.72
N GLY A 530 -5.85 -1.99 -18.16
CA GLY A 530 -5.01 -0.85 -17.80
C GLY A 530 -3.53 -1.21 -17.93
N PHE A 531 -2.84 -1.77 -16.95
CA PHE A 531 -3.08 -1.65 -15.51
C PHE A 531 -1.81 -1.03 -14.91
N GLY A 532 -1.93 -0.01 -14.07
CA GLY A 532 -0.81 0.85 -13.62
C GLY A 532 0.48 0.11 -13.26
N TRP A 533 0.42 -0.90 -12.37
CA TRP A 533 1.62 -1.67 -12.00
C TRP A 533 2.17 -2.53 -13.15
N THR A 534 1.33 -2.97 -14.09
CA THR A 534 1.71 -3.94 -15.13
C THR A 534 2.50 -3.15 -16.14
N ASN A 535 1.94 -2.02 -16.53
CA ASN A 535 2.56 -1.01 -17.37
C ASN A 535 3.94 -0.62 -16.81
N GLY A 536 4.01 -0.25 -15.54
CA GLY A 536 5.25 0.21 -14.94
C GLY A 536 6.33 -0.87 -14.83
N VAL A 537 5.96 -2.07 -14.38
CA VAL A 537 6.90 -3.20 -14.32
C VAL A 537 7.33 -3.62 -15.73
N THR A 538 6.41 -3.66 -16.70
CA THR A 538 6.72 -4.03 -18.09
C THR A 538 7.75 -3.08 -18.71
N LEU A 539 7.66 -1.77 -18.50
CA LEU A 539 8.68 -0.83 -18.97
C LEU A 539 10.06 -1.16 -18.36
N LYS A 540 10.14 -1.39 -17.05
CA LYS A 540 11.39 -1.81 -16.40
C LYS A 540 11.94 -3.11 -16.99
N LEU A 541 11.08 -4.08 -17.30
CA LEU A 541 11.50 -5.36 -17.86
C LEU A 541 11.97 -5.24 -19.31
N LEU A 542 11.34 -4.39 -20.11
CA LEU A 542 11.79 -4.09 -21.48
C LEU A 542 13.21 -3.53 -21.50
N ASP A 543 13.56 -2.67 -20.54
CA ASP A 543 14.90 -2.09 -20.43
C ASP A 543 15.92 -3.05 -19.81
N LEU A 544 15.51 -3.86 -18.83
CA LEU A 544 16.37 -4.87 -18.21
C LEU A 544 16.69 -6.04 -19.15
N TYR A 545 15.75 -6.41 -20.01
CA TYR A 545 15.84 -7.57 -20.89
C TYR A 545 15.44 -7.20 -22.33
N PRO A 546 16.29 -6.43 -23.05
CA PRO A 546 16.00 -6.04 -24.42
C PRO A 546 15.90 -7.28 -25.30
N THR A 547 14.69 -7.64 -25.72
CA THR A 547 14.50 -8.53 -26.87
C THR A 547 14.66 -7.67 -28.11
N GLY A 548 15.46 -8.09 -29.11
CA GLY A 548 15.58 -7.37 -30.38
C GLY A 548 14.19 -7.04 -30.91
N GLN A 549 13.84 -5.75 -30.87
CA GLN A 549 12.50 -5.23 -31.12
C GLN A 549 12.07 -5.42 -32.57
#